data_AF-A0A8J7MLL6-F1
#
_entry.id   AF-A0A8J7MLL6-F1
#
_cell.length_a   1.000
_cell.length_b   1.000
_cell.length_c   1.000
_cell.angle_alpha   90.00
_cell.angle_beta   90.00
_cell.angle_gamma   90.00
#
_symmetry.space_group_name_H-M   'P 1'
#
loop_
_entity.id
_entity.type
_entity.pdbx_description
1 polymer ?
#
loop_
_entity_poly.entity_id
_entity_poly.type
_entity_poly.pdbx_seq_one_letter_code
_entity_poly.pdbx_strand_id
1 'polypeptide(L)'
;MSLVLSFTTTINAQVDKVLVKSVALTASNSAMISLPGEVSLSTWDNDFIRVTTYLKVGNMNENIVKQLVMVGRYTLTTKLDAVTGTLTILMPKVANQVTVKGILLAEHLSFEISVPEGYEVIIDGEENLNTSSENNTIGQTM
;
A
#
# COMPACT_ATOMS: atom_id res chain seq x y z
N MET A 1 -50.51 18.93 19.75
CA MET A 1 -49.34 19.59 19.13
C MET A 1 -48.27 18.50 19.00
N SER A 2 -48.20 17.83 17.85
CA SER A 2 -47.31 16.67 17.66
C SER A 2 -45.96 17.14 17.13
N LEU A 3 -44.90 16.88 17.89
CA LEU A 3 -43.50 17.14 17.52
C LEU A 3 -42.99 15.96 16.69
N VAL A 4 -42.72 16.19 15.40
CA VAL A 4 -42.11 15.20 14.51
C VAL A 4 -40.60 15.43 14.51
N LEU A 5 -39.83 14.50 15.08
CA LEU A 5 -38.36 14.47 15.03
C LEU A 5 -37.93 13.80 13.71
N SER A 6 -37.44 14.58 12.76
CA SER A 6 -36.82 14.06 11.53
C SER A 6 -35.35 13.74 11.79
N PHE A 7 -35.00 12.46 11.91
CA PHE A 7 -33.61 12.00 11.92
C PHE A 7 -33.09 12.03 10.48
N THR A 8 -32.20 12.97 10.15
CA THR A 8 -31.45 12.93 8.88
C THR A 8 -30.27 11.98 9.04
N THR A 9 -30.36 10.78 8.49
CA THR A 9 -29.22 9.86 8.38
C THR A 9 -28.24 10.41 7.35
N THR A 10 -27.12 10.98 7.79
CA THR A 10 -26.00 11.31 6.90
C THR A 10 -25.31 10.01 6.50
N ILE A 11 -25.57 9.55 5.27
CA ILE A 11 -24.82 8.46 4.65
C ILE A 11 -23.42 9.01 4.35
N ASN A 12 -22.42 8.62 5.14
CA ASN A 12 -21.03 8.89 4.79
C ASN A 12 -20.67 8.00 3.59
N ALA A 13 -20.42 8.63 2.44
CA ALA A 13 -20.00 7.92 1.24
C ALA A 13 -18.55 7.47 1.40
N GLN A 14 -18.35 6.16 1.59
CA GLN A 14 -17.04 5.53 1.51
C GLN A 14 -16.77 5.08 0.07
N VAL A 15 -15.57 5.36 -0.43
CA VAL A 15 -15.10 4.95 -1.77
C VAL A 15 -13.86 4.11 -1.63
N ASP A 16 -13.92 2.90 -2.19
CA ASP A 16 -12.79 1.98 -2.25
C ASP A 16 -12.19 1.93 -3.66
N LYS A 17 -10.85 1.93 -3.76
CA LYS A 17 -10.10 1.76 -5.01
C LYS A 17 -8.91 0.84 -4.79
N VAL A 18 -8.62 0.05 -5.83
CA VAL A 18 -7.42 -0.78 -5.89
C VAL A 18 -6.54 -0.27 -7.02
N LEU A 19 -5.27 -0.03 -6.71
CA LEU A 19 -4.26 0.40 -7.67
C LEU A 19 -3.17 -0.65 -7.71
N VAL A 20 -2.77 -1.08 -8.91
CA VAL A 20 -1.71 -2.07 -9.09
C VAL A 20 -0.58 -1.44 -9.88
N LYS A 21 0.65 -1.58 -9.38
CA LYS A 21 1.85 -1.15 -10.07
C LYS A 21 2.86 -2.30 -10.14
N SER A 22 3.34 -2.57 -11.35
CA SER A 22 4.49 -3.45 -11.56
C SER A 22 5.77 -2.62 -11.54
N VAL A 23 6.78 -3.13 -10.84
CA VAL A 23 8.11 -2.55 -10.72
C VAL A 23 9.10 -3.61 -11.18
N ALA A 24 9.82 -3.32 -12.27
CA ALA A 24 10.86 -4.22 -12.75
C ALA A 24 11.98 -4.36 -11.71
N LEU A 25 12.50 -5.57 -11.57
CA LEU A 25 13.76 -5.82 -10.88
C LEU A 25 14.86 -5.19 -11.74
N THR A 26 15.20 -3.94 -11.44
CA THR A 26 16.43 -3.34 -11.96
C THR A 26 17.64 -4.14 -11.47
N ALA A 27 18.88 -3.77 -11.81
CA ALA A 27 20.10 -4.41 -11.31
C ALA A 27 20.32 -4.26 -9.77
N SER A 28 19.23 -4.15 -9.00
CA SER A 28 19.17 -4.08 -7.56
C SER A 28 19.10 -5.49 -6.96
N ASN A 29 19.79 -5.66 -5.84
CA ASN A 29 19.81 -6.92 -5.11
C ASN A 29 18.74 -6.96 -4.01
N SER A 30 18.26 -5.78 -3.58
CA SER A 30 17.27 -5.62 -2.53
C SER A 30 16.30 -4.47 -2.84
N ALA A 31 15.11 -4.50 -2.25
CA ALA A 31 14.19 -3.35 -2.25
C ALA A 31 13.91 -2.85 -0.85
N MET A 32 13.92 -1.53 -0.69
CA MET A 32 13.48 -0.84 0.52
C MET A 32 12.08 -0.26 0.30
N ILE A 33 11.13 -0.65 1.14
CA ILE A 33 9.73 -0.23 1.06
C ILE A 33 9.48 0.82 2.13
N SER A 34 9.19 2.05 1.71
CA SER A 34 8.83 3.17 2.60
C SER A 34 7.47 3.72 2.18
N LEU A 35 6.41 3.06 2.66
CA LEU A 35 5.02 3.35 2.30
C LEU A 35 4.20 3.75 3.53
N PRO A 36 3.32 4.76 3.43
CA PRO A 36 2.55 5.23 4.56
C PRO A 36 1.29 4.38 4.73
N GLY A 37 1.38 3.33 5.54
CA GLY A 37 0.28 2.44 5.86
C GLY A 37 0.77 1.03 6.21
N GLU A 38 -0.19 0.13 6.37
CA GLU A 38 0.10 -1.29 6.60
C GLU A 38 0.65 -1.94 5.32
N VAL A 39 1.73 -2.71 5.46
CA VAL A 39 2.39 -3.40 4.36
C VAL A 39 2.34 -4.91 4.62
N SER A 40 1.81 -5.66 3.68
CA SER A 40 1.86 -7.13 3.66
C SER A 40 2.81 -7.60 2.58
N LEU A 41 3.68 -8.56 2.91
CA LEU A 41 4.62 -9.16 1.97
C LEU A 41 4.14 -10.55 1.55
N SER A 42 4.21 -10.83 0.26
CA SER A 42 3.91 -12.14 -0.33
C SER A 42 4.99 -12.49 -1.34
N THR A 43 5.33 -13.78 -1.46
CA THR A 43 6.26 -14.26 -2.48
C THR A 43 5.49 -14.86 -3.66
N TRP A 44 6.06 -14.75 -4.86
CA TRP A 44 5.44 -15.28 -6.07
C TRP A 44 6.46 -15.63 -7.17
N ASP A 45 6.02 -16.44 -8.13
CA ASP A 45 6.82 -16.91 -9.27
C ASP A 45 6.73 -15.94 -10.46
N ASN A 46 7.25 -14.72 -10.30
CA ASN A 46 7.36 -13.71 -11.37
C ASN A 46 8.67 -12.91 -11.23
N ASP A 47 9.16 -12.34 -12.33
CA ASP A 47 10.43 -11.60 -12.44
C ASP A 47 10.30 -10.09 -12.18
N PHE A 48 9.25 -9.68 -11.46
CA PHE A 48 9.02 -8.29 -11.10
C PHE A 48 8.34 -8.19 -9.73
N ILE A 49 8.45 -7.01 -9.11
CA ILE A 49 7.74 -6.69 -7.88
C ILE A 49 6.37 -6.14 -8.27
N ARG A 50 5.30 -6.67 -7.68
CA ARG A 50 3.95 -6.09 -7.78
C ARG A 50 3.59 -5.41 -6.47
N VAL A 51 3.17 -4.16 -6.57
CA VAL A 51 2.64 -3.40 -5.44
C VAL A 51 1.15 -3.17 -5.70
N THR A 52 0.31 -3.78 -4.86
CA THR A 52 -1.13 -3.57 -4.84
C THR A 52 -1.45 -2.61 -3.69
N THR A 53 -2.07 -1.48 -4.00
CA THR A 53 -2.51 -0.48 -3.04
C THR A 53 -4.02 -0.53 -2.90
N TYR A 54 -4.50 -0.73 -1.69
CA TYR A 54 -5.91 -0.64 -1.31
C TYR A 54 -6.15 0.72 -0.68
N LEU A 55 -6.95 1.55 -1.37
CA LEU A 55 -7.31 2.89 -0.95
C LEU A 55 -8.77 2.90 -0.49
N LYS A 56 -9.01 3.38 0.73
CA LYS A 56 -10.36 3.67 1.23
C LYS A 56 -10.49 5.14 1.58
N VAL A 57 -11.52 5.82 1.10
CA VAL A 57 -11.77 7.25 1.35
C VAL A 57 -13.17 7.44 1.92
N GLY A 58 -13.28 7.91 3.17
CA GLY A 58 -14.55 7.91 3.92
C GLY A 58 -15.43 9.16 3.79
N ASN A 59 -14.91 10.24 3.19
CA ASN A 59 -15.59 11.54 3.15
C ASN A 59 -15.54 12.25 1.79
N MET A 60 -15.27 11.50 0.71
CA MET A 60 -15.20 12.02 -0.65
C MET A 60 -16.08 11.18 -1.57
N ASN A 61 -16.65 11.82 -2.58
CA ASN A 61 -17.34 11.09 -3.64
C ASN A 61 -16.34 10.48 -4.64
N GLU A 62 -16.82 9.52 -5.43
CA GLU A 62 -15.98 8.77 -6.36
C GLU A 62 -15.28 9.65 -7.40
N ASN A 63 -15.90 10.74 -7.85
CA ASN A 63 -15.31 11.64 -8.85
C ASN A 63 -14.09 12.37 -8.31
N ILE A 64 -14.13 12.81 -7.04
CA ILE A 64 -12.98 13.41 -6.37
C ILE A 64 -11.87 12.38 -6.20
N VAL A 65 -12.20 11.17 -5.76
CA VAL A 65 -11.19 10.10 -5.61
C VAL A 65 -10.53 9.77 -6.96
N LYS A 66 -11.31 9.68 -8.05
CA LYS A 66 -10.78 9.54 -9.41
C LYS A 66 -9.82 10.68 -9.77
N GLN A 67 -10.16 11.92 -9.45
CA GLN A 67 -9.26 13.06 -9.68
C GLN A 67 -7.96 12.95 -8.88
N LEU A 68 -8.02 12.56 -7.60
CA LEU A 68 -6.84 12.37 -6.76
C LEU A 68 -5.90 11.30 -7.33
N VAL A 69 -6.46 10.21 -7.86
CA VAL A 69 -5.71 9.18 -8.59
C VAL A 69 -5.11 9.75 -9.87
N MET A 70 -5.88 10.49 -10.68
CA MET A 70 -5.42 11.06 -11.95
C MET A 70 -4.29 12.09 -11.79
N VAL A 71 -4.32 12.93 -10.75
CA VAL A 71 -3.22 13.87 -10.44
C VAL A 71 -2.00 13.18 -9.82
N GLY A 72 -2.10 11.87 -9.64
CA GLY A 72 -1.02 11.01 -9.17
C GLY A 72 -0.73 11.17 -7.68
N ARG A 73 -1.72 11.51 -6.84
CA ARG A 73 -1.52 11.56 -5.38
C ARG A 73 -1.00 10.22 -4.86
N TYR A 74 -1.57 9.13 -5.36
CA TYR A 74 -1.24 7.75 -4.99
C TYR A 74 -0.17 7.11 -5.90
N THR A 75 0.60 7.91 -6.63
CA THR A 75 1.64 7.38 -7.52
C THR A 75 2.86 6.95 -6.71
N LEU A 76 3.21 5.67 -6.85
CA LEU A 76 4.47 5.12 -6.36
C LEU A 76 5.64 5.66 -7.19
N THR A 77 6.73 6.00 -6.52
CA THR A 77 8.01 6.40 -7.11
C THR A 77 9.05 5.36 -6.75
N THR A 78 9.91 5.02 -7.70
CA THR A 78 11.03 4.09 -7.49
C THR A 78 12.33 4.84 -7.68
N LYS A 79 13.29 4.65 -6.77
CA LYS A 79 14.62 5.23 -6.84
C LYS A 79 15.64 4.12 -6.63
N LEU A 80 16.55 3.96 -7.58
CA LEU A 80 17.68 3.05 -7.42
C LEU A 80 18.84 3.83 -6.80
N ASP A 81 19.34 3.35 -5.67
CA ASP A 81 20.60 3.82 -5.12
C ASP A 81 21.76 3.10 -5.82
N ALA A 82 22.58 3.86 -6.55
CA ALA A 82 23.69 3.31 -7.32
C ALA A 82 24.88 2.86 -6.44
N VAL A 83 24.94 3.29 -5.18
CA VAL A 83 26.03 2.99 -4.24
C VAL A 83 25.73 1.69 -3.49
N THR A 84 24.49 1.53 -3.02
CA THR A 84 24.06 0.35 -2.25
C THR A 84 23.43 -0.74 -3.12
N GLY A 85 22.98 -0.41 -4.33
CA GLY A 85 22.22 -1.33 -5.19
C GLY A 85 20.81 -1.60 -4.67
N THR A 86 20.28 -0.75 -3.79
CA THR A 86 18.94 -0.92 -3.21
C THR A 86 17.89 -0.13 -3.98
N LEU A 87 16.77 -0.78 -4.30
CA LEU A 87 15.62 -0.17 -4.95
C LEU A 87 14.63 0.36 -3.91
N THR A 88 14.54 1.67 -3.75
CA THR A 88 13.60 2.29 -2.82
C THR A 88 12.25 2.54 -3.49
N ILE A 89 11.18 1.99 -2.93
CA ILE A 89 9.79 2.19 -3.34
C ILE A 89 9.11 3.11 -2.32
N LEU A 90 8.60 4.25 -2.79
CA LEU A 90 8.02 5.28 -1.93
C LEU A 90 6.79 5.96 -2.53
N MET A 91 5.93 6.54 -1.70
CA MET A 91 4.77 7.31 -2.13
C MET A 91 4.82 8.74 -1.56
N PRO A 92 5.50 9.69 -2.25
CA PRO A 92 5.88 10.96 -1.62
C PRO A 92 4.71 11.94 -1.48
N LYS A 93 3.71 11.86 -2.36
CA LYS A 93 2.62 12.84 -2.45
C LYS A 93 1.54 12.66 -1.38
N VAL A 94 1.39 11.46 -0.83
CA VAL A 94 0.42 11.17 0.26
C VAL A 94 0.91 11.62 1.63
N ALA A 95 2.23 11.81 1.81
CA ALA A 95 2.81 12.30 3.07
C ALA A 95 2.26 13.68 3.48
N ASN A 96 1.80 14.47 2.50
CA ASN A 96 1.18 15.76 2.76
C ASN A 96 -0.33 15.61 2.89
N GLN A 97 -0.87 16.10 4.01
CA GLN A 97 -2.31 16.18 4.21
C GLN A 97 -2.94 17.18 3.25
N VAL A 98 -4.12 16.86 2.72
CA VAL A 98 -4.81 17.68 1.72
C VAL A 98 -6.24 17.94 2.17
N THR A 99 -6.69 19.17 1.92
CA THR A 99 -8.06 19.61 2.14
C THR A 99 -8.75 19.77 0.79
N VAL A 100 -9.88 19.10 0.60
CA VAL A 100 -10.70 19.24 -0.61
C VAL A 100 -11.99 19.94 -0.23
N LYS A 101 -12.24 21.13 -0.82
CA LYS A 101 -13.42 21.96 -0.53
C LYS A 101 -13.62 22.28 0.96
N GLY A 102 -12.53 22.52 1.69
CA GLY A 102 -12.58 22.81 3.13
C GLY A 102 -12.71 21.59 4.05
N ILE A 103 -12.81 20.38 3.50
CA ILE A 103 -12.88 19.12 4.26
C ILE A 103 -11.53 18.41 4.19
N LEU A 104 -11.00 18.03 5.35
CA LEU A 104 -9.77 17.24 5.46
C LEU A 104 -9.97 15.88 4.82
N LEU A 105 -9.08 15.44 3.92
CA LEU A 105 -9.20 14.12 3.29
C LEU A 105 -9.04 13.00 4.33
N ALA A 106 -10.05 12.15 4.49
CA ALA A 106 -10.02 10.97 5.34
C ALA A 106 -9.74 9.73 4.49
N GLU A 107 -8.46 9.35 4.41
CA GLU A 107 -7.99 8.23 3.59
C GLU A 107 -7.27 7.17 4.45
N HIS A 108 -7.44 5.91 4.06
CA HIS A 108 -6.74 4.77 4.63
C HIS A 108 -6.08 3.99 3.49
N LEU A 109 -4.78 3.73 3.64
CA LEU A 109 -3.96 3.02 2.67
C LEU A 109 -3.44 1.73 3.29
N SER A 110 -3.59 0.63 2.57
CA SER A 110 -2.86 -0.61 2.84
C SER A 110 -2.23 -1.14 1.56
N PHE A 111 -1.13 -1.87 1.72
CA PHE A 111 -0.28 -2.30 0.63
C PHE A 111 -0.03 -3.81 0.72
N GLU A 112 -0.08 -4.46 -0.43
CA GLU A 112 0.35 -5.84 -0.61
C GLU A 112 1.47 -5.84 -1.64
N ILE A 113 2.62 -6.39 -1.25
CA ILE A 113 3.83 -6.41 -2.04
C ILE A 113 4.12 -7.86 -2.38
N SER A 114 3.99 -8.20 -3.66
CA SER A 114 4.37 -9.49 -4.19
C SER A 114 5.78 -9.41 -4.76
N VAL A 115 6.72 -10.17 -4.20
CA VAL A 115 8.13 -10.18 -4.60
C VAL A 115 8.57 -11.56 -5.09
N PRO A 116 9.50 -11.63 -6.06
CA PRO A 116 10.08 -12.89 -6.50
C PRO A 116 10.69 -13.67 -5.34
N GLU A 117 10.69 -15.00 -5.45
CA GLU A 117 11.41 -15.83 -4.48
C GLU A 117 12.90 -15.49 -4.43
N GLY A 118 13.44 -15.40 -3.22
CA GLY A 118 14.85 -15.09 -2.99
C GLY A 118 15.24 -13.62 -3.15
N TYR A 119 14.30 -12.71 -3.40
CA TYR A 119 14.57 -11.27 -3.46
C TYR A 119 14.49 -10.63 -2.07
N GLU A 120 15.50 -9.87 -1.67
CA GLU A 120 15.58 -9.26 -0.35
C GLU A 120 14.69 -8.01 -0.25
N VAL A 121 13.87 -7.93 0.79
CA VAL A 121 12.95 -6.81 1.03
C VAL A 121 13.14 -6.27 2.44
N ILE A 122 13.33 -4.96 2.54
CA ILE A 122 13.49 -4.22 3.78
C ILE A 122 12.28 -3.28 3.91
N ILE A 123 11.49 -3.43 4.97
CA ILE A 123 10.34 -2.56 5.24
C ILE A 123 10.79 -1.46 6.22
N ASP A 124 10.71 -0.21 5.78
CA ASP A 124 11.05 0.96 6.57
C ASP A 124 9.92 1.23 7.58
N GLY A 125 10.08 0.71 8.81
CA GLY A 125 9.11 0.88 9.90
C GLY A 125 8.66 -0.41 10.60
N GLU A 126 9.06 -1.60 10.12
CA GLU A 126 8.86 -2.86 10.84
C GLU A 126 10.19 -3.56 11.10
N GLU A 127 10.46 -3.83 12.38
CA GLU A 127 11.59 -4.64 12.84
C GLU A 127 11.41 -6.08 12.33
N ASN A 128 12.28 -6.52 11.41
CA ASN A 128 12.60 -7.92 11.08
C ASN A 128 11.43 -8.94 11.15
N LEU A 129 10.64 -9.05 10.08
CA LEU A 129 9.85 -10.27 9.87
C LEU A 129 10.76 -11.37 9.29
N ASN A 130 11.45 -12.08 10.19
CA ASN A 130 12.15 -13.32 9.91
C ASN A 130 11.20 -14.32 9.25
N THR A 131 11.44 -14.62 7.97
CA THR A 131 10.90 -15.81 7.31
C THR A 131 11.57 -17.06 7.89
N SER A 132 10.99 -17.62 8.94
CA SER A 132 11.28 -18.99 9.40
C SER A 132 10.01 -19.83 9.27
N SER A 133 9.71 -20.26 8.04
CA SER A 133 8.91 -21.48 7.86
C SER A 133 9.88 -22.65 7.80
N GLU A 134 10.30 -23.12 8.97
CA GLU A 134 11.06 -24.36 9.09
C GLU A 134 10.08 -25.53 9.04
N ASN A 135 10.21 -26.28 7.95
CA ASN A 135 9.53 -27.51 7.59
C ASN A 135 9.58 -28.56 8.72
N ASN A 136 8.44 -28.86 9.34
CA ASN A 136 8.27 -30.07 10.15
C ASN A 136 8.09 -31.29 9.24
N THR A 137 9.20 -31.88 8.78
CA THR A 137 9.19 -33.22 8.20
C THR A 137 9.21 -34.25 9.32
N ILE A 138 8.14 -35.04 9.33
CA ILE A 138 7.84 -36.14 10.24
C ILE A 138 8.98 -37.17 10.20
N GLY A 139 9.73 -37.27 11.30
CA GLY A 139 10.69 -38.33 11.57
C GLY A 139 10.29 -39.09 12.82
N GLN A 140 9.29 -39.97 12.72
CA GLN A 140 9.11 -41.04 13.70
C GLN A 140 9.51 -42.36 13.05
N THR A 141 10.76 -42.74 13.29
CA THR A 141 11.32 -44.06 13.05
C THR A 141 10.84 -45.05 14.12
N MET A 142 10.29 -46.16 13.63
CA MET A 142 10.27 -47.55 14.14
C MET A 142 10.17 -47.81 15.65
#